data_AF-A0A920RA69-F1
#
_entry.id   AF-A0A920RA69-F1
#
_cell.length_a   1.000
_cell.length_b   1.000
_cell.length_c   1.000
_cell.angle_alpha   90.00
_cell.angle_beta   90.00
_cell.angle_gamma   90.00
#
_symmetry.space_group_name_H-M   'P 1'
#
loop_
_entity.id
_entity.type
_entity.pdbx_description
1 polymer ?
#
loop_
_entity_poly.entity_id
_entity_poly.type
_entity_poly.pdbx_seq_one_letter_code
_entity_poly.pdbx_strand_id
1 'polypeptide(L)'
;MARLTKPHNAIALSRIETHYFVNKGFIEENQILKNISVIGDIPGRIIHGRYDVLCPLNNALALCHQWANSDLHIVRDAGHAASEPGTVDALIRATQDIAKELQTAS
;
A
#
# COMPACT_ATOMS: atom_id res chain seq x y z
N MET A 1 -17.21 -0.04 -5.41
CA MET A 1 -17.69 0.82 -4.30
C MET A 1 -19.12 0.52 -3.83
N ALA A 2 -20.12 0.36 -4.71
CA ALA A 2 -21.54 0.22 -4.34
C ALA A 2 -21.92 -0.94 -3.38
N ARG A 3 -21.08 -1.98 -3.25
CA ARG A 3 -21.31 -3.09 -2.31
C ARG A 3 -20.94 -2.73 -0.88
N LEU A 4 -19.89 -1.92 -0.68
CA LEU A 4 -19.38 -1.55 0.64
C LEU A 4 -20.24 -0.45 1.28
N THR A 5 -20.92 0.36 0.47
CA THR A 5 -21.78 1.46 0.94
C THR A 5 -23.20 1.01 1.34
N LYS A 6 -23.56 -0.28 1.16
CA LYS A 6 -24.83 -0.82 1.67
C LYS A 6 -24.81 -0.78 3.20
N PRO A 7 -25.89 -0.32 3.88
CA PRO A 7 -25.87 -0.08 5.33
C PRO A 7 -25.31 -1.23 6.17
N HIS A 8 -25.76 -2.46 5.91
CA HIS A 8 -25.26 -3.65 6.61
C HIS A 8 -23.75 -3.86 6.44
N ASN A 9 -23.23 -3.70 5.22
CA ASN A 9 -21.83 -3.93 4.91
C ASN A 9 -20.95 -2.78 5.44
N ALA A 10 -21.45 -1.54 5.36
CA ALA A 10 -20.79 -0.38 5.92
C ALA A 10 -20.63 -0.53 7.43
N ILE A 11 -21.70 -0.89 8.16
CA ILE A 11 -21.63 -1.13 9.62
C ILE A 11 -20.65 -2.27 9.94
N ALA A 12 -20.70 -3.38 9.20
CA ALA A 12 -19.80 -4.50 9.42
C ALA A 12 -18.33 -4.08 9.23
N LEU A 13 -18.01 -3.39 8.13
CA LEU A 13 -16.68 -2.89 7.83
C LEU A 13 -16.21 -1.91 8.92
N SER A 14 -17.01 -0.89 9.24
CA SER A 14 -16.65 0.11 10.25
C SER A 14 -16.42 -0.50 11.62
N ARG A 15 -17.17 -1.53 12.02
CA ARG A 15 -16.93 -2.24 13.29
C ARG A 15 -15.58 -2.95 13.30
N ILE A 16 -15.21 -3.62 12.20
CA ILE A 16 -13.94 -4.32 12.10
C ILE A 16 -12.79 -3.31 12.07
N GLU A 17 -12.87 -2.28 11.24
CA GLU A 17 -11.85 -1.22 11.16
C GLU A 17 -11.66 -0.53 12.52
N THR A 18 -12.76 -0.11 13.16
CA THR A 18 -12.72 0.50 14.49
C THR A 18 -12.06 -0.44 15.50
N HIS A 19 -12.40 -1.74 15.48
CA HIS A 19 -11.81 -2.71 16.40
C HIS A 19 -10.28 -2.78 16.24
N TYR A 20 -9.76 -2.80 15.01
CA TYR A 20 -8.31 -2.79 14.80
C TYR A 20 -7.69 -1.44 15.18
N PHE A 21 -8.33 -0.31 14.86
CA PHE A 21 -7.80 1.02 15.16
C PHE A 21 -7.71 1.28 16.67
N VAL A 22 -8.75 0.96 17.45
CA VAL A 22 -8.72 1.17 18.92
C VAL A 22 -7.69 0.27 19.62
N ASN A 23 -7.36 -0.89 19.01
CA ASN A 23 -6.33 -1.81 19.51
C ASN A 23 -4.97 -1.60 18.83
N LYS A 24 -4.77 -0.48 18.10
CA LYS A 24 -3.50 -0.14 17.43
C LYS A 24 -2.98 -1.24 16.51
N GLY A 25 -3.89 -1.94 15.83
CA GLY A 25 -3.57 -3.03 14.92
C GLY A 25 -2.97 -4.27 15.59
N PHE A 26 -3.00 -4.37 16.94
CA PHE A 26 -2.37 -5.44 17.72
C PHE A 26 -0.85 -5.58 17.47
N ILE A 27 -0.21 -4.47 17.10
CA ILE A 27 1.24 -4.39 16.88
C ILE A 27 1.83 -3.24 17.69
N GLU A 28 3.15 -3.29 17.90
CA GLU A 28 3.86 -2.16 18.49
C GLU A 28 3.96 -0.97 17.54
N GLU A 29 4.14 0.21 18.11
CA GLU A 29 4.37 1.44 17.35
C GLU A 29 5.59 1.28 16.42
N ASN A 30 5.40 1.59 15.13
CA ASN A 30 6.40 1.43 14.06
C ASN A 30 6.97 0.01 13.90
N GLN A 31 6.28 -1.04 14.37
CA GLN A 31 6.77 -2.41 14.29
C GLN A 31 7.13 -2.83 12.85
N ILE A 32 6.36 -2.41 11.84
CA ILE A 32 6.63 -2.73 10.43
C ILE A 32 7.97 -2.15 9.98
N LEU A 33 8.18 -0.85 10.20
CA LEU A 33 9.41 -0.16 9.83
C LEU A 33 10.63 -0.72 10.57
N LYS A 34 10.50 -0.95 11.89
CA LYS A 34 11.56 -1.54 12.71
C LYS A 34 12.00 -2.94 12.25
N ASN A 35 11.12 -3.69 11.59
CA ASN A 35 11.37 -5.06 11.15
C ASN A 35 11.50 -5.19 9.62
N ILE A 36 11.66 -4.09 8.89
CA ILE A 36 11.70 -4.11 7.43
C ILE A 36 12.85 -4.96 6.87
N SER A 37 13.93 -5.10 7.63
CA SER A 37 15.09 -5.93 7.28
C SER A 37 14.73 -7.41 7.07
N VAL A 38 13.65 -7.90 7.68
CA VAL A 38 13.15 -9.27 7.50
C VAL A 38 12.80 -9.55 6.03
N ILE A 39 12.36 -8.54 5.30
CA ILE A 39 12.07 -8.62 3.85
C ILE A 39 13.04 -7.77 3.03
N GLY A 40 14.16 -7.34 3.64
CA GLY A 40 15.08 -6.38 3.04
C GLY A 40 15.59 -6.81 1.69
N ASP A 41 15.83 -8.12 1.50
CA ASP A 41 16.35 -8.70 0.26
C ASP A 41 15.28 -8.93 -0.82
N ILE A 42 13.99 -8.75 -0.49
CA ILE A 42 12.89 -8.93 -1.43
C ILE A 42 12.69 -7.62 -2.21
N PRO A 43 12.75 -7.63 -3.55
CA PRO A 43 12.44 -6.46 -4.35
C PRO A 43 10.98 -6.01 -4.17
N GLY A 44 10.78 -4.71 -3.97
CA GLY A 44 9.47 -4.10 -3.74
C GLY A 44 9.09 -3.05 -4.78
N ARG A 45 7.79 -2.91 -5.05
CA ARG A 45 7.21 -1.77 -5.78
C ARG A 45 6.13 -1.14 -4.91
N ILE A 46 6.31 0.11 -4.53
CA ILE A 46 5.36 0.88 -3.72
C ILE A 46 4.65 1.86 -4.64
N ILE A 47 3.34 1.71 -4.84
CA ILE A 47 2.53 2.63 -5.65
C ILE A 47 1.66 3.45 -4.69
N HIS A 48 1.80 4.77 -4.71
CA HIS A 48 1.09 5.64 -3.76
C HIS A 48 0.53 6.90 -4.44
N GLY A 49 -0.72 7.26 -4.17
CA GLY A 49 -1.33 8.48 -4.68
C GLY A 49 -0.81 9.72 -3.97
N ARG A 50 -0.48 10.77 -4.73
CA ARG A 50 0.02 12.05 -4.18
C ARG A 50 -0.97 12.69 -3.20
N TYR A 51 -2.27 12.52 -3.43
CA TYR A 51 -3.34 13.16 -2.67
C TYR A 51 -4.11 12.16 -1.80
N ASP A 52 -3.49 11.03 -1.42
CA ASP A 52 -4.08 10.12 -0.44
C ASP A 52 -4.18 10.78 0.94
N VAL A 53 -5.41 11.06 1.36
CA VAL A 53 -5.74 11.66 2.67
C VAL A 53 -6.01 10.62 3.75
N LEU A 54 -6.21 9.35 3.40
CA LEU A 54 -6.46 8.26 4.34
C LEU A 54 -5.15 7.67 4.86
N CYS A 55 -4.20 7.45 3.95
CA CYS A 55 -2.86 7.00 4.26
C CYS A 55 -1.87 8.01 3.68
N PRO A 56 -1.46 9.03 4.47
CA PRO A 56 -0.66 10.12 3.93
C PRO A 56 0.68 9.65 3.36
N LEU A 57 1.14 10.35 2.31
CA LEU A 57 2.33 9.97 1.52
C LEU A 57 3.62 9.82 2.34
N ASN A 58 3.73 10.50 3.49
CA ASN A 58 4.88 10.36 4.39
C ASN A 58 5.10 8.90 4.83
N ASN A 59 4.05 8.10 4.95
CA ASN A 59 4.16 6.67 5.29
C ASN A 59 4.89 5.88 4.20
N ALA A 60 4.54 6.11 2.92
CA ALA A 60 5.19 5.46 1.79
C ALA A 60 6.65 5.91 1.62
N LEU A 61 6.91 7.21 1.84
CA LEU A 61 8.28 7.75 1.85
C LEU A 61 9.13 7.11 2.95
N ALA A 62 8.59 7.02 4.18
CA ALA A 62 9.29 6.40 5.30
C ALA A 62 9.58 4.91 5.05
N LEU A 63 8.63 4.18 4.45
CA LEU A 63 8.83 2.78 4.07
C LEU A 63 9.92 2.62 3.02
N CYS A 64 9.85 3.39 1.93
CA CYS A 64 10.83 3.32 0.84
C CYS A 64 12.25 3.69 1.32
N HIS A 65 12.38 4.69 2.18
CA HIS A 65 13.69 5.06 2.76
C HIS A 65 14.31 3.94 3.60
N GLN A 66 13.52 3.08 4.26
CA GLN A 66 14.05 1.99 5.08
C GLN A 66 14.14 0.65 4.33
N TRP A 67 13.32 0.46 3.28
CA TRP A 67 13.33 -0.73 2.43
C TRP A 67 14.19 -0.48 1.18
N ALA A 68 15.50 -0.69 1.29
CA ALA A 68 16.46 -0.36 0.24
C ALA A 68 16.19 -1.02 -1.12
N ASN A 69 15.60 -2.22 -1.14
CA ASN A 69 15.24 -2.94 -2.36
C ASN A 69 13.82 -2.60 -2.88
N SER A 70 13.20 -1.53 -2.38
CA SER A 70 11.93 -1.04 -2.90
C SER A 70 12.10 0.18 -3.80
N ASP A 71 11.20 0.32 -4.78
CA ASP A 71 11.05 1.54 -5.56
C ASP A 71 9.67 2.17 -5.29
N LEU A 72 9.61 3.49 -5.18
CA LEU A 72 8.40 4.24 -4.87
C LEU A 72 7.93 5.04 -6.08
N HIS A 73 6.78 4.66 -6.62
CA HIS A 73 6.08 5.38 -7.67
C HIS A 73 4.94 6.22 -7.08
N ILE A 74 5.09 7.54 -7.15
CA ILE A 74 4.07 8.49 -6.70
C ILE A 74 3.17 8.88 -7.86
N VAL A 75 1.90 8.46 -7.81
CA VAL A 75 0.89 8.78 -8.82
C VAL A 75 0.40 10.21 -8.58
N ARG A 76 0.73 11.13 -9.49
CA ARG A 76 0.55 12.58 -9.30
C ARG A 76 -0.92 13.00 -9.15
N ASP A 77 -1.82 12.31 -9.84
CA ASP A 77 -3.24 12.65 -9.99
C ASP A 77 -4.16 11.59 -9.36
N ALA A 78 -3.72 10.95 -8.27
CA ALA A 78 -4.51 9.97 -7.53
C ALA A 78 -4.52 10.21 -6.02
N GLY A 79 -5.60 9.74 -5.39
CA GLY A 79 -5.78 9.60 -3.96
C GLY A 79 -5.51 8.18 -3.47
N HIS A 80 -6.40 7.65 -2.64
CA HIS A 80 -6.23 6.37 -1.94
C HIS A 80 -6.60 5.14 -2.77
N ALA A 81 -7.54 5.28 -3.70
CA ALA A 81 -8.20 4.11 -4.24
C ALA A 81 -7.34 3.44 -5.32
N ALA A 82 -7.09 2.14 -5.14
CA ALA A 82 -6.38 1.33 -6.14
C ALA A 82 -7.05 1.32 -7.52
N SER A 83 -8.35 1.66 -7.58
CA SER A 83 -9.14 1.75 -8.82
C SER A 83 -9.04 3.10 -9.54
N GLU A 84 -8.28 4.07 -9.01
CA GLU A 84 -8.04 5.33 -9.73
C GLU A 84 -7.21 5.08 -10.99
N PRO A 85 -7.51 5.73 -12.13
CA PRO A 85 -6.89 5.40 -13.41
C PRO A 85 -5.36 5.37 -13.38
N GLY A 86 -4.73 6.40 -12.80
CA GLY A 86 -3.26 6.45 -12.67
C GLY A 86 -2.69 5.36 -11.76
N THR A 87 -3.41 5.00 -10.70
CA THR A 87 -3.00 3.92 -9.77
C THR A 87 -3.12 2.55 -10.42
N VAL A 88 -4.22 2.28 -11.15
CA VAL A 88 -4.41 1.03 -11.91
C VAL A 88 -3.29 0.86 -12.92
N ASP A 89 -3.01 1.89 -13.70
CA ASP A 89 -1.97 1.91 -14.73
C ASP A 89 -0.57 1.66 -14.12
N ALA A 90 -0.25 2.30 -13.00
CA ALA A 90 1.00 2.07 -12.27
C ALA A 90 1.11 0.64 -11.71
N LEU A 91 0.03 0.07 -11.15
CA LEU A 91 0.00 -1.31 -10.65
C LEU A 91 0.18 -2.33 -11.79
N ILE A 92 -0.44 -2.11 -12.95
CA ILE A 92 -0.29 -2.98 -14.13
C ILE A 92 1.17 -2.95 -14.61
N ARG A 93 1.77 -1.77 -14.74
CA ARG A 93 3.18 -1.67 -15.14
C ARG A 93 4.11 -2.37 -14.14
N ALA A 94 3.93 -2.11 -12.84
CA ALA A 94 4.74 -2.74 -11.81
C ALA A 94 4.68 -4.27 -11.87
N THR A 95 3.49 -4.85 -12.06
CA THR A 95 3.35 -6.31 -12.18
C THR A 95 3.93 -6.87 -13.48
N GLN A 96 3.84 -6.14 -14.60
CA GLN A 96 4.49 -6.51 -15.85
C GLN A 96 6.02 -6.47 -15.77
N ASP A 97 6.59 -5.47 -15.10
CA ASP A 97 8.04 -5.35 -14.95
C ASP A 97 8.58 -6.44 -14.03
N ILE A 98 7.90 -6.72 -12.91
CA ILE A 98 8.22 -7.87 -12.05
C ILE A 98 8.20 -9.18 -12.86
N ALA A 99 7.19 -9.38 -13.71
CA ALA A 99 7.09 -10.59 -14.52
C ALA A 99 8.28 -10.75 -15.50
N LYS A 100 8.74 -9.65 -16.11
CA LYS A 100 9.94 -9.66 -16.98
C LYS A 100 11.20 -9.96 -16.19
N GLU A 101 11.40 -9.31 -15.04
CA GLU A 101 12.56 -9.51 -14.16
C GLU A 101 12.71 -10.98 -13.76
N LEU A 102 11.59 -11.62 -13.36
CA LEU A 102 11.57 -13.04 -13.00
C LEU A 102 11.86 -13.98 -14.18
N GLN A 103 11.40 -13.63 -15.39
CA GLN A 103 11.72 -14.40 -16.61
C GLN A 103 13.19 -14.29 -17.00
N THR A 104 13.82 -13.13 -16.79
CA THR A 104 15.26 -12.94 -17.07
C THR A 104 16.19 -13.53 -16.02
N ALA A 105 15.67 -13.80 -14.82
CA ALA A 105 16.41 -14.42 -13.72
C ALA A 105 16.39 -15.96 -13.74
N SER A 106 15.63 -16.56 -14.66
CA SER A 106 15.54 -18.02 -14.90
C SER A 106 16.43 -18.44 -16.06
#